data_AF-A0A8J7JC65-F1
#
_entry.id   AF-A0A8J7JC65-F1
#
_cell.length_a   1.000
_cell.length_b   1.000
_cell.length_c   1.000
_cell.angle_alpha   90.00
_cell.angle_beta   90.00
_cell.angle_gamma   90.00
#
_symmetry.space_group_name_H-M   'P 1'
#
loop_
_entity.id
_entity.type
_entity.pdbx_description
1 polymer ?
#
loop_
_entity_poly.entity_id
_entity_poly.type
_entity_poly.pdbx_seq_one_letter_code
_entity_poly.pdbx_strand_id
1 'polypeptide(L)' 'MKIKILMMEKGISGSDIARMAGVHRTAVYHVISGRARSQRIQRIIARELGVPYESLWAR' A
#
# COMPACT_ATOMS: atom_id res chain seq x y z
N MET A 1 7.40 8.02 -4.20
CA MET A 1 8.35 7.30 -3.30
C MET A 1 7.92 7.27 -1.82
N LYS A 2 7.01 8.12 -1.34
CA LYS A 2 6.51 8.16 0.05
C LYS A 2 6.06 6.82 0.65
N ILE A 3 5.21 6.06 -0.04
CA ILE A 3 4.68 4.78 0.47
C ILE A 3 5.80 3.75 0.69
N LYS A 4 6.77 3.66 -0.22
CA LYS A 4 7.90 2.72 -0.10
C LYS A 4 8.81 3.04 1.09
N ILE A 5 9.01 4.33 1.39
CA ILE A 5 9.80 4.76 2.55
C ILE A 5 9.09 4.33 3.84
N LEU A 6 7.79 4.62 3.96
CA LEU A 6 7.00 4.19 5.12
C LEU A 6 6.99 2.67 5.30
N MET A 7 6.92 1.92 4.19
CA MET A 7 7.05 0.47 4.22
C MET A 7 8.40 0.01 4.79
N MET A 8 9.50 0.66 4.39
CA MET A 8 10.84 0.37 4.92
C MET A 8 10.93 0.72 6.41
N GLU A 9 10.44 1.88 6.83
CA GLU A 9 10.42 2.31 8.24
C GLU A 9 9.60 1.36 9.13
N LYS A 10 8.51 0.79 8.60
CA LYS A 10 7.68 -0.20 9.29
C LYS A 10 8.17 -1.64 9.16
N GLY A 11 9.20 -1.90 8.36
CA GLY A 11 9.68 -3.26 8.07
C GLY A 11 8.66 -4.14 7.33
N ILE A 12 7.74 -3.55 6.57
CA ILE A 12 6.67 -4.26 5.85
C ILE A 12 7.02 -4.35 4.37
N SER A 13 7.00 -5.55 3.80
CA SER A 13 7.22 -5.75 2.37
C SER A 13 5.93 -5.71 1.54
N GLY A 14 6.06 -5.50 0.23
CA GLY A 14 4.90 -5.57 -0.69
C GLY A 14 4.26 -6.97 -0.74
N SER A 15 5.04 -8.02 -0.48
CA SER A 15 4.55 -9.40 -0.33
C SER A 15 3.70 -9.58 0.91
N ASP A 16 4.06 -8.94 2.02
CA ASP A 16 3.28 -9.02 3.26
C ASP A 16 1.91 -8.38 3.07
N ILE A 17 1.90 -7.18 2.48
CA ILE A 17 0.66 -6.47 2.12
C ILE A 17 -0.19 -7.32 1.17
N ALA A 18 0.42 -7.97 0.17
CA ALA A 18 -0.28 -8.83 -0.77
C ALA A 18 -0.95 -10.02 -0.07
N ARG A 19 -0.22 -10.68 0.85
CA ARG A 19 -0.73 -11.78 1.68
C ARG A 19 -1.92 -11.33 2.54
N MET A 20 -1.78 -10.20 3.23
CA MET A 20 -2.84 -9.63 4.07
C MET A 20 -4.08 -9.21 3.28
N ALA A 21 -3.87 -8.68 2.07
CA ALA A 21 -4.95 -8.26 1.19
C ALA A 21 -5.58 -9.41 0.39
N GLY A 22 -5.02 -10.62 0.44
CA GLY A 22 -5.47 -11.76 -0.36
C GLY A 22 -5.37 -11.50 -1.87
N VAL A 23 -4.32 -10.80 -2.32
CA VAL A 23 -4.11 -10.46 -3.74
C VAL A 23 -2.70 -10.84 -4.20
N HIS A 24 -2.49 -10.86 -5.51
CA HIS A 24 -1.16 -11.04 -6.07
C HIS A 24 -0.27 -9.80 -5.83
N ARG A 25 1.04 -10.01 -5.62
CA ARG A 25 2.02 -8.93 -5.39
C ARG A 25 2.00 -7.83 -6.46
N THR A 26 1.70 -8.20 -7.70
CA THR A 26 1.63 -7.27 -8.84
C THR A 26 0.50 -6.25 -8.64
N ALA A 27 -0.63 -6.64 -8.04
CA ALA A 27 -1.73 -5.72 -7.76
C ALA A 27 -1.30 -4.65 -6.74
N VAL A 28 -0.61 -5.05 -5.67
CA VAL A 28 -0.03 -4.13 -4.69
C VAL A 28 0.99 -3.20 -5.35
N TYR A 29 1.90 -3.75 -6.17
CA TYR A 29 2.89 -2.96 -6.91
C TYR A 29 2.23 -1.92 -7.83
N HIS A 30 1.17 -2.29 -8.57
CA HIS A 30 0.44 -1.37 -9.43
C HIS A 30 -0.26 -0.25 -8.63
N VAL A 31 -0.78 -0.54 -7.44
CA VAL A 31 -1.38 0.48 -6.57
C VAL A 31 -0.32 1.43 -6.00
N ILE A 32 0.79 0.91 -5.48
CA ILE A 32 1.88 1.73 -4.92
C ILE A 32 2.53 2.62 -6.00
N SER A 33 2.66 2.11 -7.22
CA SER A 33 3.21 2.87 -8.35
C SER A 33 2.21 3.81 -9.02
N GLY A 34 0.94 3.79 -8.61
CA GLY A 34 -0.12 4.63 -9.18
C GLY A 34 -0.67 4.14 -10.53
N ARG A 35 -0.24 2.97 -11.01
CA ARG A 35 -0.72 2.33 -12.26
C ARG A 35 -2.13 1.74 -12.14
N ALA A 36 -2.58 1.46 -10.93
CA ALA A 36 -3.94 1.01 -10.64
C ALA A 36 -4.52 1.78 -9.46
N ARG A 37 -5.85 1.95 -9.46
CA ARG A 37 -6.59 2.51 -8.32
C ARG A 37 -7.52 1.45 -7.77
N SER A 38 -7.18 0.91 -6.61
CA SER A 38 -8.06 0.03 -5.84
C SER A 38 -8.17 0.60 -4.44
N GLN A 39 -9.32 1.21 -4.13
CA GLN A 39 -9.56 1.77 -2.80
C GLN A 39 -9.42 0.71 -1.70
N ARG A 40 -9.80 -0.55 -1.98
CA ARG A 40 -9.62 -1.67 -1.06
C ARG A 40 -8.15 -1.86 -0.69
N ILE A 41 -7.27 -1.98 -1.69
CA ILE A 41 -5.83 -2.20 -1.47
C ILE A 41 -5.21 -0.96 -0.82
N GLN A 42 -5.58 0.25 -1.25
CA GLN A 42 -5.07 1.49 -0.67
C GLN A 42 -5.43 1.63 0.82
N ARG A 43 -6.67 1.33 1.21
CA ARG A 43 -7.09 1.36 2.62
C ARG A 43 -6.35 0.32 3.47
N ILE A 44 -6.11 -0.87 2.92
CA ILE A 44 -5.28 -1.89 3.60
C ILE A 44 -3.87 -1.35 3.81
N ILE A 45 -3.23 -0.83 2.76
CA ILE A 45 -1.89 -0.23 2.87
C ILE A 45 -1.87 0.91 3.90
N ALA A 46 -2.85 1.81 3.88
CA ALA A 46 -2.95 2.91 4.84
C ALA A 46 -3.01 2.40 6.29
N ARG A 47 -3.89 1.41 6.53
CA ARG A 47 -4.06 0.76 7.83
C ARG A 47 -2.76 0.11 8.31
N GLU A 48 -2.11 -0.69 7.46
CA GLU A 48 -0.87 -1.40 7.83
C GLU A 48 0.30 -0.43 8.05
N LEU A 49 0.32 0.69 7.33
CA LEU A 49 1.32 1.74 7.54
C LEU A 49 0.99 2.65 8.74
N GLY A 50 -0.20 2.53 9.33
CA GLY A 50 -0.65 3.34 10.46
C GLY A 50 -0.81 4.81 10.12
N VAL A 51 -1.18 5.13 8.88
CA VAL A 51 -1.35 6.51 8.40
C VAL A 51 -2.73 6.68 7.75
N PRO A 52 -3.33 7.89 7.81
CA PRO A 52 -4.59 8.15 7.14
C PRO A 52 -4.50 7.89 5.63
N TYR A 53 -5.56 7.35 5.03
CA TYR A 53 -5.63 7.12 3.58
C TYR A 53 -5.38 8.41 2.79
N GLU A 54 -5.95 9.51 3.27
CA GLU A 54 -5.84 10.86 2.73
C GLU A 54 -4.38 11.33 2.75
N SER A 55 -3.58 10.95 3.76
CA SER A 55 -2.17 11.34 3.82
C SER A 55 -1.32 10.72 2.69
N LEU A 56 -1.79 9.61 2.10
CA LEU A 56 -1.09 8.86 1.07
C LEU A 56 -1.67 9.09 -0.34
N TRP A 57 -2.98 9.30 -0.43
CA TRP A 57 -3.72 9.40 -1.69
C TRP A 57 -4.68 10.59 -1.79
N ALA A 58 -4.63 11.57 -0.89
CA ALA A 58 -5.33 12.84 -1.11
C ALA A 58 -4.93 13.39 -2.49
N ARG A 59 -5.95 13.68 -3.28
CA ARG A 59 -5.89 14.37 -4.56
C ARG A 59 -6.80 15.57 -4.46
#